data_AF-A0A4R3M2P9-F1
#
_entry.id   AF-A0A4R3M2P9-F1
#
_cell.length_a   1.000
_cell.length_b   1.000
_cell.length_c   1.000
_cell.angle_alpha   90.00
_cell.angle_beta   90.00
_cell.angle_gamma   90.00
#
_symmetry.space_group_name_H-M   'P 1'
#
loop_
_entity.id
_entity.type
_entity.pdbx_description
1 polymer ?
#
loop_
_entity_poly.entity_id
_entity_poly.type
_entity_poly.pdbx_seq_one_letter_code
_entity_poly.pdbx_strand_id
1 'polypeptide(L)'
;MAEVDLADSGAGPGPRGGKLNILCGKGWLGARMFRRMAAVSMVFMALTGCSPEYNWRVAPIADGSVTAIFPGKPETGQRPLDFSGHSLQFSLTAAQVNDAAFAVGYAPWPDEWANDDQAKHDFARAVIRSLYQNLGVAPPRVLPEPGNRFTIEGKSQKGAARLDAKVWLLPRGLVEGLVTAPSALYPKPEADEFFGSLGKPR
;
A
#
# COMPACT_ATOMS: atom_id res chain seq x y z
N MET A 1 64.55 32.05 -19.79
CA MET A 1 63.30 32.17 -20.58
C MET A 1 62.44 33.17 -19.82
N ALA A 2 62.52 34.47 -20.13
CA ALA A 2 62.84 35.12 -21.42
C ALA A 2 61.82 34.74 -22.52
N GLU A 3 61.33 35.66 -23.36
CA GLU A 3 61.74 37.07 -23.60
C GLU A 3 60.53 38.01 -23.73
N VAL A 4 60.78 39.31 -23.94
CA VAL A 4 59.80 40.37 -24.24
C VAL A 4 60.03 40.91 -25.66
N ASP A 5 58.95 41.10 -26.42
CA ASP A 5 58.83 42.00 -27.59
C ASP A 5 57.32 42.35 -27.72
N LEU A 6 56.80 43.57 -27.97
CA LEU A 6 57.11 44.67 -28.92
C LEU A 6 56.93 44.26 -30.40
N ALA A 7 56.47 45.09 -31.35
CA ALA A 7 55.65 46.33 -31.37
C ALA A 7 54.98 46.40 -32.80
N ASP A 8 54.22 47.39 -33.31
CA ASP A 8 53.72 48.72 -32.92
C ASP A 8 52.34 48.91 -33.67
N SER A 9 51.72 50.03 -34.10
CA SER A 9 51.94 51.49 -34.09
C SER A 9 50.62 52.25 -34.40
N GLY A 10 50.63 53.59 -34.37
CA GLY A 10 49.64 54.50 -34.99
C GLY A 10 48.37 54.79 -34.17
N ALA A 11 48.24 55.93 -33.49
CA ALA A 11 47.93 57.29 -34.03
C ALA A 11 46.55 57.39 -34.73
N GLY A 12 45.62 58.30 -34.39
CA GLY A 12 45.74 59.51 -33.56
C GLY A 12 44.42 60.06 -32.97
N PRO A 13 44.13 61.39 -33.04
CA PRO A 13 43.54 62.15 -31.92
C PRO A 13 41.99 62.19 -31.83
N GLY A 14 41.48 62.64 -30.66
CA GLY A 14 40.08 63.06 -30.43
C GLY A 14 39.76 64.47 -30.99
N PRO A 15 38.75 65.23 -30.47
CA PRO A 15 38.11 65.10 -29.14
C PRO A 15 36.57 65.41 -29.10
N ARG A 16 36.05 65.63 -27.87
CA ARG A 16 34.74 66.23 -27.49
C ARG A 16 33.48 65.36 -27.68
N GLY A 17 32.52 65.56 -26.77
CA GLY A 17 31.32 64.74 -26.63
C GLY A 17 30.07 65.32 -27.29
N GLY A 18 29.06 64.46 -27.49
CA GLY A 18 27.75 64.79 -28.05
C GLY A 18 26.64 64.05 -27.30
N LYS A 19 25.45 64.65 -27.24
CA LYS A 19 24.33 64.19 -26.40
C LYS A 19 23.65 62.92 -26.95
N LEU A 20 23.22 62.08 -26.02
CA LEU A 20 21.90 61.42 -25.96
C LEU A 20 21.15 61.22 -27.29
N ASN A 21 20.85 59.96 -27.63
CA ASN A 21 19.49 59.68 -28.11
C ASN A 21 19.00 58.26 -27.76
N ILE A 22 17.69 58.15 -27.53
CA ILE A 22 17.01 56.90 -27.19
C ILE A 22 16.57 56.21 -28.48
N LEU A 23 16.92 54.94 -28.67
CA LEU A 23 16.31 54.09 -29.71
C LEU A 23 15.71 52.82 -29.10
N CYS A 24 14.38 52.78 -29.09
CA CYS A 24 13.58 51.67 -28.56
C CYS A 24 13.67 50.44 -29.50
N GLY A 25 14.14 49.30 -28.96
CA GLY A 25 14.66 48.17 -29.75
C GLY A 25 14.01 46.79 -29.52
N LYS A 26 12.71 46.72 -29.20
CA LYS A 26 11.86 45.50 -29.32
C LYS A 26 12.40 44.17 -28.73
N GLY A 27 12.83 44.12 -27.47
CA GLY A 27 13.09 42.86 -26.74
C GLY A 27 11.85 41.98 -26.42
N TRP A 28 10.67 42.25 -27.00
CA TRP A 28 9.36 41.84 -26.44
C TRP A 28 8.81 40.47 -26.91
N LEU A 29 9.57 39.69 -27.69
CA LEU A 29 9.15 38.33 -28.07
C LEU A 29 9.57 37.27 -27.02
N GLY A 30 10.79 37.35 -26.50
CA GLY A 30 11.34 36.33 -25.58
C GLY A 30 10.52 36.15 -24.30
N ALA A 31 10.17 37.25 -23.62
CA ALA A 31 9.48 37.20 -22.33
C ALA A 31 8.10 36.50 -22.38
N ARG A 32 7.34 36.66 -23.48
CA ARG A 32 6.04 35.97 -23.65
C ARG A 32 6.22 34.47 -23.88
N MET A 33 7.29 34.07 -24.57
CA MET A 33 7.58 32.67 -24.89
C MET A 33 8.17 31.94 -23.67
N PHE A 34 9.10 32.56 -22.95
CA PHE A 34 9.66 32.02 -21.70
C PHE A 34 8.58 31.83 -20.61
N ARG A 35 7.67 32.80 -20.44
CA ARG A 35 6.53 32.66 -19.50
C ARG A 35 5.57 31.54 -19.89
N ARG A 36 5.44 31.21 -21.19
CA ARG A 36 4.67 30.04 -21.65
C ARG A 36 5.42 28.72 -21.41
N MET A 37 6.72 28.66 -21.66
CA MET A 37 7.54 27.48 -21.35
C MET A 37 7.54 27.15 -19.85
N ALA A 38 7.71 28.15 -18.98
CA ALA A 38 7.65 27.96 -17.53
C ALA A 38 6.29 27.40 -17.06
N ALA A 39 5.18 27.90 -17.60
CA ALA A 39 3.84 27.40 -17.29
C ALA A 39 3.64 25.95 -17.78
N VAL A 40 4.17 25.59 -18.96
CA VAL A 40 4.10 24.23 -19.49
C VAL A 40 4.95 23.26 -18.65
N SER A 41 6.18 23.63 -18.26
CA SER A 41 7.01 22.81 -17.36
C SER A 41 6.34 22.57 -16.00
N MET A 42 5.67 23.59 -15.44
CA MET A 42 4.94 23.45 -14.18
C MET A 42 3.74 22.49 -14.29
N VAL A 43 3.08 22.43 -15.45
CA VAL A 43 2.04 21.41 -15.74
C VAL A 43 2.66 20.02 -15.88
N PHE A 44 3.79 19.86 -16.55
CA PHE A 44 4.45 18.54 -16.64
C PHE A 44 4.95 18.01 -15.29
N MET A 45 5.42 18.89 -14.39
CA MET A 45 5.73 18.51 -12.99
C MET A 45 4.48 18.21 -12.14
N ALA A 46 3.29 18.65 -12.54
CA ALA A 46 2.03 18.19 -11.94
C ALA A 46 1.55 16.84 -12.52
N LEU A 47 2.09 16.40 -13.67
CA LEU A 47 1.79 15.10 -14.28
C LEU A 47 2.74 13.99 -13.85
N THR A 48 3.77 14.26 -13.03
CA THR A 48 4.40 13.23 -12.19
C THR A 48 3.54 12.91 -10.97
N GLY A 49 2.23 12.72 -11.20
CA GLY A 49 1.36 12.09 -10.23
C GLY A 49 1.84 10.65 -10.09
N CYS A 50 2.45 10.33 -8.94
CA CYS A 50 2.95 8.99 -8.66
C CYS A 50 1.85 7.98 -8.94
N SER A 51 2.14 6.92 -9.71
CA SER A 51 1.37 5.69 -9.55
C SER A 51 1.46 5.34 -8.06
N PRO A 52 0.36 5.24 -7.32
CA PRO A 52 0.42 4.75 -5.95
C PRO A 52 1.07 3.37 -5.99
N GLU A 53 2.02 3.14 -5.10
CA GLU A 53 2.71 1.84 -4.97
C GLU A 53 1.70 0.72 -4.69
N TYR A 54 0.62 1.10 -4.01
CA TYR A 54 -0.56 0.29 -3.78
C TYR A 54 -1.58 0.42 -4.93
N ASN A 55 -1.67 -0.63 -5.75
CA ASN A 55 -2.61 -0.73 -6.86
C ASN A 55 -3.93 -1.37 -6.39
N TRP A 56 -4.83 -0.56 -5.80
CA TRP A 56 -6.08 -1.04 -5.20
C TRP A 56 -7.01 -1.76 -6.20
N ARG A 57 -7.33 -3.03 -5.90
CA ARG A 57 -8.13 -3.93 -6.74
C ARG A 57 -9.22 -4.62 -5.94
N VAL A 58 -10.45 -4.56 -6.47
CA VAL A 58 -11.61 -5.28 -5.95
C VAL A 58 -11.50 -6.77 -6.29
N ALA A 59 -11.71 -7.65 -5.32
CA ALA A 59 -11.81 -9.09 -5.52
C ALA A 59 -12.99 -9.70 -4.74
N PRO A 60 -13.72 -10.68 -5.33
CA PRO A 60 -14.72 -11.46 -4.62
C PRO A 60 -14.06 -12.49 -3.71
N ILE A 61 -14.64 -12.69 -2.53
CA ILE A 61 -14.27 -13.69 -1.52
C ILE A 61 -15.53 -14.46 -1.12
N ALA A 62 -15.40 -15.69 -0.61
CA ALA A 62 -16.52 -16.52 -0.15
C ALA A 62 -17.62 -16.69 -1.22
N ASP A 63 -17.25 -17.18 -2.41
CA ASP A 63 -18.12 -17.31 -3.59
C ASP A 63 -18.77 -15.98 -4.04
N GLY A 64 -18.18 -14.83 -3.68
CA GLY A 64 -18.74 -13.50 -3.93
C GLY A 64 -19.64 -12.95 -2.82
N SER A 65 -19.82 -13.69 -1.72
CA SER A 65 -20.55 -13.26 -0.51
C SER A 65 -19.85 -12.13 0.24
N VAL A 66 -18.53 -11.98 0.05
CA VAL A 66 -17.74 -10.84 0.55
C VAL A 66 -17.02 -10.19 -0.63
N THR A 67 -16.88 -8.87 -0.56
CA THR A 67 -15.99 -8.12 -1.46
C THR A 67 -14.86 -7.54 -0.61
N ALA A 68 -13.62 -7.69 -1.09
CA ALA A 68 -12.43 -7.12 -0.47
C ALA A 68 -11.68 -6.24 -1.49
N ILE A 69 -10.99 -5.20 -1.03
CA ILE A 69 -10.12 -4.38 -1.88
C ILE A 69 -8.68 -4.60 -1.44
N PHE A 70 -7.88 -5.25 -2.29
CA PHE A 70 -6.48 -5.53 -2.03
C PHE A 70 -5.60 -4.40 -2.60
N PRO A 71 -4.53 -3.98 -1.93
CA PRO A 71 -3.68 -2.88 -2.39
C PRO A 71 -2.66 -3.31 -3.48
N GLY A 72 -2.93 -4.41 -4.19
CA GLY A 72 -2.08 -4.96 -5.25
C GLY A 72 -2.83 -6.05 -6.01
N LYS A 73 -2.16 -6.78 -6.91
CA LYS A 73 -2.76 -7.97 -7.55
C LYS A 73 -2.94 -9.08 -6.48
N PRO A 74 -4.18 -9.53 -6.21
CA PRO A 74 -4.40 -10.66 -5.32
C PRO A 74 -4.18 -11.99 -6.05
N GLU A 75 -3.74 -12.99 -5.31
CA GLU A 75 -3.61 -14.39 -5.74
C GLU A 75 -4.25 -15.32 -4.70
N THR A 76 -4.95 -16.36 -5.15
CA THR A 76 -5.73 -17.25 -4.27
C THR A 76 -5.13 -18.65 -4.22
N GLY A 77 -4.73 -19.07 -3.03
CA GLY A 77 -4.40 -20.46 -2.72
C GLY A 77 -5.56 -21.19 -2.04
N GLN A 78 -5.57 -22.52 -2.10
CA GLN A 78 -6.48 -23.38 -1.34
C GLN A 78 -5.71 -24.53 -0.69
N ARG A 79 -6.16 -24.97 0.49
CA ARG A 79 -5.63 -26.13 1.22
C ARG A 79 -6.74 -26.80 2.05
N PRO A 80 -6.74 -28.13 2.21
CA PRO A 80 -7.57 -28.75 3.24
C PRO A 80 -7.11 -28.29 4.63
N LEU A 81 -8.05 -28.25 5.57
CA LEU A 81 -7.81 -27.97 6.98
C LEU A 81 -8.73 -28.87 7.81
N ASP A 82 -8.14 -29.78 8.57
CA ASP A 82 -8.90 -30.72 9.40
C ASP A 82 -9.14 -30.12 10.79
N PHE A 83 -10.40 -30.13 11.24
CA PHE A 83 -10.81 -29.67 12.57
C PHE A 83 -11.92 -30.54 13.14
N SER A 84 -11.71 -31.05 14.36
CA SER A 84 -12.68 -31.90 15.09
C SER A 84 -13.22 -33.10 14.30
N GLY A 85 -12.45 -33.61 13.33
CA GLY A 85 -12.84 -34.73 12.46
C GLY A 85 -13.50 -34.35 11.13
N HIS A 86 -13.83 -33.07 10.92
CA HIS A 86 -14.30 -32.54 9.62
C HIS A 86 -13.12 -31.98 8.83
N SER A 87 -13.12 -32.13 7.50
CA SER A 87 -12.14 -31.50 6.61
C SER A 87 -12.76 -30.30 5.90
N LEU A 88 -12.23 -29.11 6.14
CA LEU A 88 -12.72 -27.85 5.58
C LEU A 88 -11.79 -27.39 4.45
N GLN A 89 -12.35 -26.99 3.31
CA GLN A 89 -11.58 -26.44 2.19
C GLN A 89 -11.24 -24.96 2.47
N PHE A 90 -10.15 -24.71 3.19
CA PHE A 90 -9.68 -23.35 3.44
C PHE A 90 -9.11 -22.72 2.15
N SER A 91 -9.49 -21.47 1.92
CA SER A 91 -9.01 -20.63 0.83
C SER A 91 -8.36 -19.37 1.39
N LEU A 92 -7.30 -18.89 0.75
CA LEU A 92 -6.55 -17.69 1.16
C LEU A 92 -6.24 -16.85 -0.07
N THR A 93 -6.85 -15.67 -0.16
CA THR A 93 -6.57 -14.69 -1.20
C THR A 93 -5.67 -13.60 -0.61
N ALA A 94 -4.49 -13.37 -1.18
CA ALA A 94 -3.51 -12.44 -0.64
C ALA A 94 -2.84 -11.58 -1.73
N ALA A 95 -2.44 -10.37 -1.35
CA ALA A 95 -1.54 -9.49 -2.11
C ALA A 95 -0.36 -9.08 -1.23
N GLN A 96 0.83 -8.94 -1.81
CA GLN A 96 2.05 -8.49 -1.12
C GLN A 96 2.56 -7.20 -1.74
N VAL A 97 2.89 -6.22 -0.89
CA VAL A 97 3.53 -4.93 -1.26
C VAL A 97 4.42 -4.53 -0.08
N ASN A 98 5.64 -4.06 -0.33
CA ASN A 98 6.55 -3.49 0.68
C ASN A 98 6.77 -4.37 1.94
N ASP A 99 7.08 -5.65 1.75
CA ASP A 99 7.21 -6.67 2.80
C ASP A 99 5.94 -6.91 3.67
N ALA A 100 4.84 -6.22 3.39
CA ALA A 100 3.53 -6.45 3.99
C ALA A 100 2.67 -7.38 3.15
N ALA A 101 1.99 -8.32 3.81
CA ALA A 101 1.01 -9.22 3.22
C ALA A 101 -0.40 -8.84 3.70
N PHE A 102 -1.28 -8.53 2.74
CA PHE A 102 -2.70 -8.23 2.94
C PHE A 102 -3.49 -9.45 2.46
N ALA A 103 -4.18 -10.14 3.36
CA ALA A 103 -4.82 -11.43 3.07
C ALA A 103 -6.25 -11.52 3.61
N VAL A 104 -7.10 -12.24 2.88
CA VAL A 104 -8.43 -12.64 3.33
C VAL A 104 -8.55 -14.16 3.20
N GLY A 105 -8.72 -14.84 4.33
CA GLY A 105 -8.99 -16.26 4.42
C GLY A 105 -10.48 -16.55 4.48
N TYR A 106 -10.94 -17.65 3.87
CA TYR A 106 -12.31 -18.14 3.97
C TYR A 106 -12.33 -19.66 4.12
N ALA A 107 -13.07 -20.15 5.12
CA ALA A 107 -13.43 -21.54 5.28
C ALA A 107 -14.97 -21.67 5.20
N PRO A 108 -15.53 -22.40 4.23
CA PRO A 108 -16.96 -22.70 4.23
C PRO A 108 -17.31 -23.59 5.43
N TRP A 109 -18.53 -23.50 5.93
CA TRP A 109 -19.03 -24.46 6.91
C TRP A 109 -19.22 -25.84 6.26
N PRO A 110 -18.83 -26.94 6.93
CA PRO A 110 -19.28 -28.26 6.53
C PRO A 110 -20.78 -28.41 6.86
N ASP A 111 -21.50 -29.25 6.12
CA ASP A 111 -22.97 -29.31 6.20
C ASP A 111 -23.49 -29.70 7.60
N GLU A 112 -22.73 -30.49 8.37
CA GLU A 112 -23.11 -30.86 9.73
C GLU A 112 -23.17 -29.65 10.67
N TRP A 113 -22.39 -28.59 10.41
CA TRP A 113 -22.36 -27.39 11.24
C TRP A 113 -23.41 -26.35 10.84
N ALA A 114 -24.25 -26.59 9.82
CA ALA A 114 -25.21 -25.59 9.33
C ALA A 114 -26.03 -24.93 10.46
N ASN A 115 -26.47 -25.72 11.44
CA ASN A 115 -27.22 -25.27 12.62
C ASN A 115 -26.43 -25.40 13.94
N ASP A 116 -25.14 -25.75 13.91
CA ASP A 116 -24.31 -25.84 15.12
C ASP A 116 -23.50 -24.55 15.31
N ASP A 117 -24.08 -23.60 16.03
CA ASP A 117 -23.39 -22.35 16.39
C ASP A 117 -22.26 -22.58 17.41
N GLN A 118 -22.26 -23.66 18.20
CA GLN A 118 -21.17 -23.96 19.12
C GLN A 118 -19.91 -24.37 18.33
N ALA A 119 -20.05 -25.26 17.34
CA ALA A 119 -18.96 -25.65 16.44
C ALA A 119 -18.37 -24.45 15.67
N LYS A 120 -19.21 -23.56 15.13
CA LYS A 120 -18.77 -22.32 14.46
C LYS A 120 -17.94 -21.42 15.39
N HIS A 121 -18.38 -21.21 16.62
CA HIS A 121 -17.64 -20.41 17.61
C HIS A 121 -16.36 -21.13 18.08
N ASP A 122 -16.37 -22.46 18.21
CA ASP A 122 -15.20 -23.25 18.61
C ASP A 122 -14.11 -23.22 17.55
N PHE A 123 -14.50 -23.35 16.28
CA PHE A 123 -13.63 -23.16 15.13
C PHE A 123 -13.04 -21.74 15.10
N ALA A 124 -13.86 -20.69 15.30
CA ALA A 124 -13.35 -19.32 15.36
C ALA A 124 -12.34 -19.10 16.50
N ARG A 125 -12.59 -19.65 17.69
CA ARG A 125 -11.63 -19.60 18.82
C ARG A 125 -10.35 -20.40 18.52
N ALA A 126 -10.41 -21.45 17.70
CA ALA A 126 -9.23 -22.19 17.23
C ALA A 126 -8.42 -21.40 16.18
N VAL A 127 -9.09 -20.82 15.18
CA VAL A 127 -8.46 -19.94 14.17
C VAL A 127 -7.72 -18.79 14.86
N ILE A 128 -8.37 -18.06 15.77
CA ILE A 128 -7.77 -16.95 16.51
C ILE A 128 -6.54 -17.40 17.31
N ARG A 129 -6.59 -18.56 17.99
CA ARG A 129 -5.41 -19.13 18.68
C ARG A 129 -4.26 -19.46 17.72
N SER A 130 -4.56 -19.96 16.52
CA SER A 130 -3.54 -20.28 15.52
C SER A 130 -2.79 -19.02 15.06
N LEU A 131 -3.44 -17.86 14.96
CA LEU A 131 -2.79 -16.58 14.61
C LEU A 131 -1.76 -16.16 15.66
N TYR A 132 -2.04 -16.35 16.96
CA TYR A 132 -1.05 -16.14 18.03
C TYR A 132 0.12 -17.13 17.92
N GLN A 133 -0.16 -18.42 17.74
CA GLN A 133 0.85 -19.46 17.62
C GLN A 133 1.77 -19.25 16.39
N ASN A 134 1.23 -18.82 15.26
CA ASN A 134 1.96 -18.52 14.02
C ASN A 134 2.98 -17.37 14.17
N LEU A 135 2.80 -16.46 15.14
CA LEU A 135 3.75 -15.40 15.50
C LEU A 135 4.64 -15.76 16.71
N GLY A 136 4.54 -17.00 17.21
CA GLY A 136 5.28 -17.45 18.40
C GLY A 136 4.79 -16.83 19.72
N VAL A 137 3.53 -16.36 19.77
CA VAL A 137 2.93 -15.67 20.92
C VAL A 137 1.98 -16.63 21.65
N ALA A 138 2.01 -16.61 22.98
CA ALA A 138 1.02 -17.33 23.79
C ALA A 138 -0.36 -16.66 23.67
N PRO A 139 -1.44 -17.38 23.31
CA PRO A 139 -2.78 -16.79 23.24
C PRO A 139 -3.22 -16.22 24.60
N PRO A 140 -3.92 -15.08 24.63
CA PRO A 140 -4.44 -14.51 25.88
C PRO A 140 -5.53 -15.39 26.50
N ARG A 141 -5.73 -15.26 27.83
CA ARG A 141 -6.74 -16.04 28.58
C ARG A 141 -8.16 -15.80 28.08
N VAL A 142 -8.46 -14.55 27.71
CA VAL A 142 -9.67 -14.15 26.99
C VAL A 142 -9.23 -13.81 25.57
N LEU A 143 -9.79 -14.49 24.58
CA LEU A 143 -9.49 -14.23 23.18
C LEU A 143 -10.22 -12.96 22.70
N PRO A 144 -9.71 -12.29 21.65
CA PRO A 144 -10.50 -11.29 20.91
C PRO A 144 -11.84 -11.87 20.45
N GLU A 145 -12.92 -11.11 20.65
CA GLU A 145 -14.26 -11.49 20.18
C GLU A 145 -14.37 -11.41 18.65
N PRO A 146 -15.04 -12.37 17.97
CA PRO A 146 -15.31 -12.30 16.55
C PRO A 146 -16.01 -11.00 16.13
N GLY A 147 -15.67 -10.51 14.95
CA GLY A 147 -16.12 -9.21 14.41
C GLY A 147 -15.18 -8.04 14.76
N ASN A 148 -14.46 -8.11 15.88
CA ASN A 148 -13.51 -7.07 16.27
C ASN A 148 -12.15 -7.22 15.58
N ARG A 149 -11.46 -6.09 15.33
CA ARG A 149 -10.06 -6.07 14.91
C ARG A 149 -9.15 -6.07 16.13
N PHE A 150 -8.09 -6.88 16.09
CA PHE A 150 -7.08 -7.00 17.13
C PHE A 150 -5.67 -7.02 16.53
N THR A 151 -4.66 -6.91 17.38
CA THR A 151 -3.24 -6.90 17.01
C THR A 151 -2.50 -8.01 17.75
N ILE A 152 -1.53 -8.61 17.08
CA ILE A 152 -0.53 -9.53 17.63
C ILE A 152 0.85 -8.99 17.24
N GLU A 153 1.72 -8.80 18.23
CA GLU A 153 3.13 -8.46 18.02
C GLU A 153 3.99 -9.63 18.48
N GLY A 154 4.90 -10.09 17.62
CA GLY A 154 5.65 -11.33 17.81
C GLY A 154 6.78 -11.48 16.81
N LYS A 155 7.01 -12.70 16.32
CA LYS A 155 8.11 -13.01 15.41
C LYS A 155 7.62 -13.79 14.19
N SER A 156 8.16 -13.43 13.03
CA SER A 156 8.11 -14.18 11.78
C SER A 156 9.49 -14.80 11.49
N GLN A 157 9.59 -15.55 10.40
CA GLN A 157 10.89 -16.03 9.87
C GLN A 157 11.86 -14.88 9.53
N LYS A 158 11.36 -13.67 9.24
CA LYS A 158 12.16 -12.46 8.95
C LYS A 158 12.54 -11.65 10.19
N GLY A 159 12.14 -12.07 11.40
CA GLY A 159 12.35 -11.31 12.64
C GLY A 159 11.05 -10.71 13.20
N ALA A 160 11.15 -9.59 13.92
CA ALA A 160 10.02 -8.96 14.61
C ALA A 160 8.89 -8.59 13.62
N ALA A 161 7.69 -9.10 13.88
CA ALA A 161 6.53 -8.93 13.02
C ALA A 161 5.29 -8.51 13.80
N ARG A 162 4.45 -7.74 13.12
CA ARG A 162 3.12 -7.34 13.58
C ARG A 162 2.08 -7.92 12.62
N LEU A 163 1.02 -8.47 13.20
CA LEU A 163 -0.19 -8.92 12.52
C LEU A 163 -1.37 -8.17 13.13
N ASP A 164 -2.11 -7.41 12.33
CA ASP A 164 -3.49 -7.04 12.69
C ASP A 164 -4.44 -8.05 12.03
N ALA A 165 -5.50 -8.44 12.73
CA ALA A 165 -6.49 -9.39 12.26
C ALA A 165 -7.92 -9.01 12.65
N LYS A 166 -8.88 -9.47 11.86
CA LYS A 166 -10.32 -9.47 12.17
C LYS A 166 -10.90 -10.80 11.70
N VAL A 167 -11.49 -11.57 12.59
CA VAL A 167 -12.13 -12.87 12.28
C VAL A 167 -13.62 -12.75 12.50
N TRP A 168 -14.46 -13.19 11.56
CA TRP A 168 -15.93 -13.11 11.71
C TRP A 168 -16.67 -14.28 11.06
N LEU A 169 -17.89 -14.48 11.51
CA LEU A 169 -18.79 -15.54 11.04
C LEU A 169 -19.72 -14.99 9.95
N LEU A 170 -19.97 -15.79 8.91
CA LEU A 170 -21.04 -15.62 7.93
C LEU A 170 -22.00 -16.83 8.01
N PRO A 171 -23.22 -16.74 7.45
CA PRO A 171 -24.13 -17.89 7.37
C PRO A 171 -23.56 -19.12 6.64
N ARG A 172 -22.56 -18.94 5.77
CA ARG A 172 -21.93 -20.01 4.96
C ARG A 172 -20.47 -20.35 5.30
N GLY A 173 -19.81 -19.60 6.20
CA GLY A 173 -18.41 -19.88 6.56
C GLY A 173 -17.77 -18.86 7.49
N LEU A 174 -16.54 -19.14 7.92
CA LEU A 174 -15.65 -18.19 8.60
C LEU A 174 -14.89 -17.35 7.57
N VAL A 175 -14.75 -16.05 7.83
CA VAL A 175 -13.80 -15.19 7.11
C VAL A 175 -12.81 -14.57 8.09
N GLU A 176 -11.54 -14.54 7.73
CA GLU A 176 -10.51 -13.77 8.41
C GLU A 176 -9.91 -12.73 7.46
N GLY A 177 -9.71 -11.50 7.94
CA GLY A 177 -8.91 -10.48 7.28
C GLY A 177 -7.63 -10.27 8.08
N LEU A 178 -6.47 -10.28 7.40
CA LEU A 178 -5.14 -10.24 8.00
C LEU A 178 -4.28 -9.18 7.30
N VAL A 179 -3.50 -8.42 8.06
CA VAL A 179 -2.38 -7.62 7.54
C VAL A 179 -1.16 -7.92 8.38
N THR A 180 -0.11 -8.47 7.76
CA THR A 180 1.13 -8.88 8.45
C THR A 180 2.34 -8.22 7.80
N ALA A 181 3.21 -7.57 8.60
CA ALA A 181 4.42 -6.91 8.12
C ALA A 181 5.53 -6.92 9.20
N PRO A 182 6.79 -6.61 8.87
CA PRO A 182 7.83 -6.32 9.86
C PRO A 182 7.39 -5.17 10.78
N SER A 183 7.56 -5.29 12.10
CA SER A 183 6.94 -4.35 13.05
C SER A 183 7.36 -2.88 12.86
N ALA A 184 8.58 -2.64 12.36
CA ALA A 184 9.11 -1.30 12.10
C ALA A 184 8.64 -0.68 10.76
N LEU A 185 8.01 -1.47 9.88
CA LEU A 185 7.57 -1.09 8.53
C LEU A 185 6.07 -1.29 8.34
N TYR A 186 5.30 -1.36 9.43
CA TYR A 186 3.88 -1.72 9.37
C TYR A 186 3.03 -0.64 8.67
N PRO A 187 2.38 -0.93 7.53
CA PRO A 187 1.66 0.05 6.71
C PRO A 187 0.27 0.35 7.33
N LYS A 188 0.25 1.18 8.38
CA LYS A 188 -0.98 1.46 9.14
C LYS A 188 -2.09 2.10 8.29
N PRO A 189 -1.86 3.15 7.48
CA PRO A 189 -2.93 3.76 6.67
C PRO A 189 -3.61 2.75 5.75
N GLU A 190 -2.81 1.93 5.07
CA GLU A 190 -3.28 0.95 4.09
C GLU A 190 -3.90 -0.28 4.77
N ALA A 191 -3.43 -0.66 5.96
CA ALA A 191 -4.12 -1.63 6.80
C ALA A 191 -5.50 -1.12 7.22
N ASP A 192 -5.62 0.15 7.61
CA ASP A 192 -6.89 0.76 8.00
C ASP A 192 -7.86 0.88 6.80
N GLU A 193 -7.38 1.22 5.60
CA GLU A 193 -8.18 1.21 4.37
C GLU A 193 -8.61 -0.21 3.95
N PHE A 194 -7.69 -1.17 3.99
CA PHE A 194 -7.97 -2.59 3.72
C PHE A 194 -9.06 -3.12 4.67
N PHE A 195 -8.89 -2.97 5.99
CA PHE A 195 -9.91 -3.37 6.96
C PHE A 195 -11.21 -2.57 6.83
N GLY A 196 -11.15 -1.32 6.38
CA GLY A 196 -12.31 -0.49 6.03
C GLY A 196 -13.06 -0.94 4.77
N SER A 197 -12.47 -1.81 3.93
CA SER A 197 -13.16 -2.49 2.84
C SER A 197 -13.92 -3.74 3.31
N LEU A 198 -13.41 -4.43 4.34
CA LEU A 198 -13.87 -5.76 4.74
C LEU A 198 -15.17 -5.77 5.56
N GLY A 199 -16.12 -6.61 5.13
CA GLY A 199 -17.34 -6.88 5.87
C GLY A 199 -18.47 -5.87 5.64
N LYS A 200 -18.39 -5.06 4.58
CA LYS A 200 -19.56 -4.38 4.02
C LYS A 200 -20.43 -5.43 3.30
N PRO A 201 -21.71 -5.60 3.67
CA PRO A 201 -22.66 -6.39 2.87
C PRO A 201 -22.83 -5.78 1.47
N ARG A 202 -23.28 -6.60 0.52
CA ARG A 202 -23.81 -6.14 -0.78
C ARG A 202 -25.32 -5.94 -0.68
#